data_AF-A0A923YH27-F1
#
_entry.id   AF-A0A923YH27-F1
#
_cell.length_a   1.000
_cell.length_b   1.000
_cell.length_c   1.000
_cell.angle_alpha   90.00
_cell.angle_beta   90.00
_cell.angle_gamma   90.00
#
_symmetry.space_group_name_H-M   'P 1'
#
loop_
_entity.id
_entity.type
_entity.pdbx_description
1 polymer ?
#
loop_
_entity_poly.entity_id
_entity_poly.type
_entity_poly.pdbx_seq_one_letter_code
_entity_poly.pdbx_strand_id
1 'polypeptide(L)'
;MKYSPPPLFKQGASARLKAIVCTLIALALLIADARLHALTILRQAVGIALYPAQVVALVPRDTLYRMVDYFSSLSAVEKENRELRNQQATHAQQIQQAQLLVVENIRLRKLLGAQQQLPVESVMSEILYDARDPFTRKVVMDRGSQQGVLTGQPVIDDAGIVGQVTRVFPFTSEITLLTDKDQAIPVQVLRNGLRSVAYGRGQSGFLDLRFMAANADIKKDDVLVTSGIDGVYPPGLAVAKVVLVENKSSDAFAHIVCKPMAGIDHHKQLLILLVDPNPESRPEDVVTPNNGKVDTLSKRRLSDSSREKAQEAAKKANIEANKDAAKMAAKAVQSVVLKSISEGFKTSATRKNSQERRL
;
A
#
# COMPACT_ATOMS: atom_id res chain seq x y z
N MET A 1 -144.21 39.60 10.09
CA MET A 1 -142.92 38.91 10.27
C MET A 1 -141.85 39.66 9.52
N LYS A 2 -140.67 39.90 10.12
CA LYS A 2 -139.32 39.84 9.52
C LYS A 2 -138.36 40.64 10.43
N TYR A 3 -137.77 39.97 11.41
CA TYR A 3 -136.43 39.34 11.37
C TYR A 3 -135.27 40.35 11.25
N SER A 4 -134.53 40.43 12.34
CA SER A 4 -133.22 41.07 12.49
C SER A 4 -132.11 40.18 11.90
N PRO A 5 -130.97 40.74 11.47
CA PRO A 5 -129.69 40.03 11.44
C PRO A 5 -128.77 40.47 12.61
N PRO A 6 -127.87 39.58 13.08
CA PRO A 6 -127.15 39.74 14.35
C PRO A 6 -125.90 40.62 14.23
N PRO A 7 -125.46 41.29 15.32
CA PRO A 7 -124.16 41.96 15.35
C PRO A 7 -123.04 40.91 15.50
N LEU A 8 -122.40 40.55 14.40
CA LEU A 8 -121.12 39.87 14.37
C LEU A 8 -119.99 40.91 14.47
N PHE A 9 -118.98 40.58 15.28
CA PHE A 9 -117.70 41.28 15.51
C PHE A 9 -117.68 42.33 16.63
N LYS A 10 -117.22 41.89 17.81
CA LYS A 10 -116.51 42.75 18.77
C LYS A 10 -115.29 43.32 18.04
N GLN A 11 -115.30 44.61 17.74
CA GLN A 11 -114.12 45.32 17.24
C GLN A 11 -113.06 45.36 18.35
N GLY A 12 -112.12 44.40 18.32
CA GLY A 12 -110.86 44.54 19.04
C GLY A 12 -110.06 45.72 18.45
N ALA A 13 -109.19 46.31 19.28
CA ALA A 13 -108.39 47.49 18.94
C ALA A 13 -107.89 47.48 17.48
N SER A 14 -108.17 48.56 16.76
CA SER A 14 -107.83 48.71 15.35
C SER A 14 -106.34 48.44 15.09
N ALA A 15 -106.00 47.83 13.95
CA ALA A 15 -104.60 47.57 13.58
C ALA A 15 -103.72 48.84 13.60
N ARG A 16 -104.34 50.00 13.33
CA ARG A 16 -103.72 51.33 13.44
C ARG A 16 -103.31 51.66 14.88
N LEU A 17 -104.14 51.31 15.87
CA LEU A 17 -103.81 51.52 17.27
C LEU A 17 -102.62 50.66 17.70
N LYS A 18 -102.54 49.40 17.26
CA LYS A 18 -101.39 48.52 17.53
C LYS A 18 -100.09 49.07 16.94
N ALA A 19 -100.15 49.57 15.70
CA ALA A 19 -99.00 50.21 15.07
C ALA A 19 -98.56 51.44 15.86
N ILE A 20 -99.49 52.36 16.20
CA ILE A 20 -99.18 53.55 16.98
C ILE A 20 -98.56 53.19 18.34
N VAL A 21 -99.13 52.21 19.04
CA VAL A 21 -98.60 51.74 20.33
C VAL A 21 -97.20 51.14 20.18
N CYS A 22 -96.96 50.30 19.17
CA CYS A 22 -95.62 49.76 18.90
C CYS A 22 -94.61 50.86 18.53
N THR A 23 -95.06 51.89 17.79
CA THR A 23 -94.18 53.01 17.41
C THR A 23 -93.85 53.87 18.63
N LEU A 24 -94.82 54.13 19.50
CA LEU A 24 -94.61 54.83 20.76
C LEU A 24 -93.69 54.04 21.70
N ILE A 25 -93.83 52.71 21.76
CA ILE A 25 -92.95 51.84 22.55
C ILE A 25 -91.53 51.87 21.98
N ALA A 26 -91.35 51.77 20.66
CA ALA A 26 -90.04 51.86 20.02
C ALA A 26 -89.37 53.22 20.27
N LEU A 27 -90.14 54.31 20.17
CA LEU A 27 -89.65 55.67 20.44
C LEU A 27 -89.30 55.85 21.92
N ALA A 28 -90.12 55.32 22.83
CA ALA A 28 -89.84 55.33 24.26
C ALA A 28 -88.58 54.53 24.60
N LEU A 29 -88.38 53.37 23.97
CA LEU A 29 -87.17 52.56 24.14
C LEU A 29 -85.91 53.28 23.61
N LEU A 30 -86.01 53.98 22.48
CA LEU A 30 -84.92 54.77 21.91
C LEU A 30 -84.55 55.96 22.79
N ILE A 31 -85.55 56.68 23.31
CA ILE A 31 -85.33 57.80 24.25
C ILE A 31 -84.77 57.29 25.59
N ALA A 32 -85.25 56.14 26.07
CA ALA A 32 -84.74 55.50 27.28
C ALA A 32 -83.27 55.07 27.11
N ASP A 33 -82.91 54.53 25.94
CA ASP A 33 -81.52 54.20 25.60
C ASP A 33 -80.64 55.46 25.58
N ALA A 34 -81.10 56.53 24.92
CA ALA A 34 -80.38 57.80 24.83
C ALA A 34 -80.15 58.47 26.20
N ARG A 35 -81.07 58.31 27.17
CA ARG A 35 -80.91 58.88 28.52
C ARG A 35 -80.16 57.97 29.49
N LEU A 36 -80.40 56.66 29.45
CA LEU A 36 -79.92 55.74 30.49
C LEU A 36 -78.59 55.03 30.13
N HIS A 37 -78.06 55.19 28.91
CA HIS A 37 -76.81 54.56 28.46
C HIS A 37 -76.77 53.02 28.67
N ALA A 38 -77.92 52.39 28.92
CA ALA A 38 -78.00 51.01 29.37
C ALA A 38 -77.48 50.01 28.31
N LEU A 39 -77.65 50.32 27.03
CA LEU A 39 -77.10 49.48 25.95
C LEU A 39 -75.58 49.62 25.80
N THR A 40 -74.93 50.65 26.37
CA THR A 40 -73.45 50.75 26.33
C THR A 40 -72.79 49.74 27.26
N ILE A 41 -73.32 49.57 28.48
CA ILE A 41 -72.86 48.57 29.45
C ILE A 41 -73.10 47.16 28.89
N LEU A 42 -74.27 46.92 28.30
CA LEU A 42 -74.57 45.65 27.65
C LEU A 42 -73.64 45.38 26.46
N ARG A 43 -73.36 46.39 25.62
CA ARG A 43 -72.44 46.26 24.48
C ARG A 43 -71.00 46.01 24.93
N GLN A 44 -70.55 46.63 26.02
CA GLN A 44 -69.23 46.38 26.60
C GLN A 44 -69.14 44.96 27.18
N ALA A 45 -70.16 44.50 27.92
CA ALA A 45 -70.21 43.14 28.43
C ALA A 45 -70.24 42.09 27.31
N VAL A 46 -71.03 42.33 26.26
CA VAL A 46 -71.06 41.50 25.04
C VAL A 46 -69.71 41.54 24.31
N GLY A 47 -69.07 42.69 24.23
CA GLY A 47 -67.73 42.84 23.63
C GLY A 47 -66.66 42.07 24.39
N ILE A 48 -66.65 42.13 25.72
CA ILE A 48 -65.73 41.35 26.58
C ILE A 48 -65.99 39.85 26.46
N ALA A 49 -67.26 39.44 26.38
CA ALA A 49 -67.64 38.04 26.20
C ALA A 49 -67.30 37.50 24.79
N LEU A 50 -67.39 38.34 23.75
CA LEU A 50 -67.03 37.97 22.37
C LEU A 50 -65.53 38.09 22.07
N TYR A 51 -64.78 38.87 22.83
CA TYR A 51 -63.32 39.04 22.65
C TYR A 51 -62.54 37.71 22.63
N PRO A 52 -62.74 36.76 23.58
CA PRO A 52 -62.06 35.46 23.50
C PRO A 52 -62.46 34.66 22.27
N ALA A 53 -63.72 34.76 21.80
CA ALA A 53 -64.15 34.11 20.57
C ALA A 53 -63.46 34.70 19.33
N GLN A 54 -63.22 36.02 19.30
CA GLN A 54 -62.48 36.69 18.24
C GLN A 54 -61.00 36.27 18.22
N VAL A 55 -60.37 36.10 19.38
CA VAL A 55 -58.99 35.60 19.48
C VAL A 55 -58.91 34.15 19.00
N VAL A 56 -59.82 33.27 19.44
CA VAL A 56 -59.87 31.86 19.00
C VAL A 56 -60.12 31.75 17.50
N ALA A 57 -60.89 32.66 16.90
CA ALA A 57 -61.10 32.69 15.46
C ALA A 57 -59.82 33.01 14.65
N LEU A 58 -58.85 33.69 15.25
CA LEU A 58 -57.56 34.04 14.62
C LEU A 58 -56.46 33.00 14.87
N VAL A 59 -56.56 32.20 15.94
CA VAL A 59 -55.58 31.16 16.29
C VAL A 59 -55.28 30.19 15.14
N PRO A 60 -56.27 29.61 14.42
CA PRO A 60 -56.01 28.67 13.33
C PRO A 60 -55.13 29.26 12.23
N ARG A 61 -55.37 30.53 11.87
CA ARG A 61 -54.59 31.26 10.87
C ARG A 61 -53.14 31.40 11.31
N ASP A 62 -52.90 31.86 12.53
CA ASP A 62 -51.54 32.08 13.02
C ASP A 62 -50.78 30.77 13.31
N THR A 63 -51.49 29.69 13.63
CA THR A 63 -50.89 28.35 13.76
C THR A 63 -50.48 27.78 12.41
N LEU A 64 -51.27 27.99 11.36
CA LEU A 64 -50.95 27.53 10.00
C LEU A 64 -49.70 28.23 9.47
N TYR A 65 -49.58 29.55 9.63
CA TYR A 65 -48.36 30.27 9.23
C TYR A 65 -47.12 29.79 10.01
N ARG A 66 -47.24 29.63 11.33
CA ARG A 66 -46.13 29.11 12.16
C ARG A 66 -45.69 27.70 11.79
N MET A 67 -46.62 26.83 11.40
CA MET A 67 -46.28 25.48 10.93
C MET A 67 -45.51 25.55 9.60
N VAL A 68 -45.96 26.36 8.64
CA VAL A 68 -45.27 26.53 7.35
C VAL A 68 -43.87 27.12 7.52
N ASP A 69 -43.72 28.13 8.38
CA ASP A 69 -42.41 28.71 8.70
C ASP A 69 -41.48 27.70 9.39
N TYR A 70 -42.00 26.90 10.32
CA TYR A 70 -41.23 25.83 10.97
C TYR A 70 -40.72 24.79 9.96
N PHE A 71 -41.58 24.27 9.07
CA PHE A 71 -41.16 23.28 8.08
C PHE A 71 -40.17 23.84 7.05
N SER A 72 -40.35 25.09 6.61
CA SER A 72 -39.38 25.75 5.71
C SER A 72 -38.04 25.97 6.40
N SER A 73 -38.02 26.42 7.66
CA SER A 73 -36.81 26.60 8.45
C SER A 73 -36.08 25.28 8.72
N LEU A 74 -36.79 24.18 8.99
CA LEU A 74 -36.19 22.86 9.14
C LEU A 74 -35.53 22.40 7.85
N SER A 75 -36.19 22.58 6.70
CA SER A 75 -35.59 22.25 5.40
C SER A 75 -34.35 23.09 5.10
N ALA A 76 -34.36 24.37 5.50
CA ALA A 76 -33.25 25.29 5.33
C ALA A 76 -32.06 24.89 6.22
N VAL A 77 -32.30 24.58 7.49
CA VAL A 77 -31.27 24.11 8.44
C VAL A 77 -30.68 22.77 7.99
N GLU A 78 -31.51 21.84 7.52
CA GLU A 78 -30.99 20.58 6.96
C GLU A 78 -30.16 20.80 5.70
N LYS A 79 -30.58 21.72 4.82
CA LYS A 79 -29.84 22.07 3.61
C LYS A 79 -28.49 22.70 3.97
N GLU A 80 -28.48 23.64 4.91
CA GLU A 80 -27.27 24.27 5.42
C GLU A 80 -26.35 23.25 6.08
N ASN A 81 -26.88 22.33 6.90
CA ASN A 81 -26.07 21.27 7.50
C ASN A 81 -25.44 20.36 6.44
N ARG A 82 -26.19 20.01 5.39
CA ARG A 82 -25.67 19.26 4.24
C ARG A 82 -24.58 20.03 3.49
N GLU A 83 -24.78 21.33 3.23
CA GLU A 83 -23.76 22.19 2.59
C GLU A 83 -22.50 22.31 3.44
N LEU A 84 -22.63 22.57 4.74
CA LEU A 84 -21.51 22.64 5.68
C LEU A 84 -20.74 21.32 5.76
N ARG A 85 -21.43 20.17 5.80
CA ARG A 85 -20.77 18.86 5.76
C ARG A 85 -20.00 18.63 4.46
N ASN A 86 -20.57 19.02 3.32
CA ASN A 86 -19.89 18.93 2.03
C ASN A 86 -18.65 19.85 1.96
N GLN A 87 -18.76 21.07 2.48
CA GLN A 87 -17.63 21.99 2.61
C GLN A 87 -16.54 21.42 3.52
N GLN A 88 -16.91 20.85 4.67
CA GLN A 88 -15.97 20.19 5.58
C GLN A 88 -15.24 19.03 4.90
N ALA A 89 -15.97 18.18 4.14
CA ALA A 89 -15.35 17.08 3.39
C ALA A 89 -14.37 17.60 2.32
N THR A 90 -14.75 18.67 1.61
CA THR A 90 -13.91 19.29 0.57
C THR A 90 -12.65 19.91 1.16
N HIS A 91 -12.79 20.65 2.27
CA HIS A 91 -11.65 21.23 2.98
C HIS A 91 -10.74 20.16 3.60
N ALA A 92 -11.30 19.08 4.15
CA ALA A 92 -10.53 17.96 4.64
C ALA A 92 -9.68 17.32 3.52
N GLN A 93 -10.26 17.15 2.33
CA GLN A 93 -9.52 16.67 1.15
C GLN A 93 -8.40 17.64 0.75
N GLN A 94 -8.68 18.95 0.71
CA GLN A 94 -7.68 19.96 0.39
C GLN A 94 -6.51 19.97 1.39
N ILE A 95 -6.82 19.86 2.70
CA ILE A 95 -5.81 19.79 3.75
C ILE A 95 -4.96 18.53 3.59
N GLN A 96 -5.57 17.38 3.31
CA GLN A 96 -4.83 16.13 3.07
C GLN A 96 -3.89 16.28 1.86
N GLN A 97 -4.35 16.85 0.76
CA GLN A 97 -3.51 17.11 -0.41
C GLN A 97 -2.35 18.06 -0.10
N ALA A 98 -2.62 19.15 0.63
CA ALA A 98 -1.59 20.09 1.05
C ALA A 98 -0.53 19.42 1.95
N GLN A 99 -0.95 18.56 2.88
CA GLN A 99 -0.03 17.79 3.73
C GLN A 99 0.86 16.85 2.90
N LEU A 100 0.30 16.15 1.92
CA LEU A 100 1.05 15.28 1.01
C LEU A 100 2.12 16.07 0.24
N LEU A 101 1.74 17.22 -0.33
CA LEU A 101 2.66 18.10 -1.06
C LEU A 101 3.78 18.65 -0.18
N VAL A 102 3.49 18.98 1.08
CA VAL A 102 4.50 19.44 2.05
C VAL A 102 5.52 18.33 2.35
N VAL A 103 5.05 17.11 2.59
CA VAL A 103 5.93 15.95 2.83
C VAL A 103 6.81 15.66 1.60
N GLU A 104 6.23 15.68 0.41
CA GLU A 104 6.96 15.49 -0.85
C GLU A 104 8.00 16.59 -1.06
N ASN A 105 7.66 17.86 -0.82
CA ASN A 105 8.61 18.96 -0.98
C ASN A 105 9.80 18.85 -0.01
N ILE A 106 9.54 18.51 1.25
CA ILE A 106 10.59 18.26 2.24
C ILE A 106 11.49 17.13 1.76
N ARG A 107 10.91 16.06 1.21
CA ARG A 107 11.67 14.92 0.68
C ARG A 107 12.56 15.32 -0.50
N LEU A 108 12.00 15.97 -1.50
CA LEU A 108 12.75 16.44 -2.67
C LEU A 108 13.92 17.35 -2.25
N ARG A 109 13.71 18.24 -1.26
CA ARG A 109 14.80 19.06 -0.71
C ARG A 109 15.90 18.23 -0.05
N LYS A 110 15.55 17.18 0.70
CA LYS A 110 16.54 16.27 1.29
C LYS A 110 17.34 15.52 0.22
N LEU A 111 16.68 15.04 -0.83
CA LEU A 111 17.34 14.36 -1.94
C LEU A 111 18.27 15.30 -2.71
N LEU A 112 17.84 16.53 -3.00
CA LEU A 112 18.69 17.55 -3.60
C LEU A 112 19.90 17.89 -2.72
N GLY A 113 19.69 17.98 -1.40
CA GLY A 113 20.77 18.16 -0.44
C GLY A 113 21.75 16.98 -0.41
N ALA A 114 21.25 15.75 -0.47
CA ALA A 114 22.07 14.55 -0.55
C ALA A 114 22.88 14.51 -1.85
N GLN A 115 22.26 14.83 -3.00
CA GLN A 115 22.91 14.95 -4.30
C GLN A 115 24.09 15.92 -4.28
N GLN A 116 23.97 17.06 -3.59
CA GLN A 116 25.05 18.07 -3.48
C GLN A 116 26.21 17.65 -2.58
N GLN A 117 25.97 16.78 -1.59
CA GLN A 117 27.00 16.31 -0.66
C GLN A 117 27.81 15.13 -1.19
N LEU A 118 27.30 14.45 -2.22
CA LEU A 118 27.93 13.28 -2.80
C LEU A 118 29.08 13.68 -3.72
N PRO A 119 30.24 13.02 -3.64
CA PRO A 119 31.37 13.28 -4.53
C PRO A 119 31.18 12.70 -5.94
N VAL A 120 30.04 12.05 -6.21
CA VAL A 120 29.74 11.33 -7.46
C VAL A 120 28.52 11.94 -8.12
N GLU A 121 28.54 12.04 -9.45
CA GLU A 121 27.37 12.42 -10.23
C GLU A 121 26.20 11.45 -9.97
N SER A 122 25.00 11.99 -9.84
CA SER A 122 23.82 11.17 -9.58
C SER A 122 22.59 11.68 -10.32
N VAL A 123 21.71 10.75 -10.69
CA VAL A 123 20.48 11.02 -11.44
C VAL A 123 19.29 10.73 -10.54
N MET A 124 18.40 11.71 -10.42
CA MET A 124 17.13 11.53 -9.73
C MET A 124 16.19 10.67 -10.58
N SER A 125 15.54 9.73 -9.91
CA SER A 125 14.75 8.68 -10.54
C SER A 125 13.54 8.35 -9.65
N GLU A 126 12.41 7.96 -10.24
CA GLU A 126 11.19 7.58 -9.52
C GLU A 126 10.87 6.10 -9.71
N ILE A 127 10.43 5.42 -8.64
CA ILE A 127 9.88 4.06 -8.68
C ILE A 127 8.53 4.07 -9.40
N LEU A 128 8.45 3.34 -10.51
CA LEU A 128 7.21 3.15 -11.27
C LEU A 128 6.34 2.07 -10.63
N TYR A 129 6.92 0.91 -10.33
CA TYR A 129 6.23 -0.23 -9.73
C TYR A 129 7.20 -1.25 -9.11
N ASP A 130 6.68 -2.05 -8.18
CA ASP A 130 7.36 -3.23 -7.63
C ASP A 130 7.23 -4.41 -8.61
N ALA A 131 8.30 -5.19 -8.77
CA ALA A 131 8.28 -6.38 -9.59
C ALA A 131 7.45 -7.48 -8.89
N ARG A 132 6.54 -8.11 -9.63
CA ARG A 132 5.68 -9.18 -9.10
C ARG A 132 6.42 -10.52 -9.02
N ASP A 133 7.47 -10.60 -8.20
CA ASP A 133 8.18 -11.85 -7.91
C ASP A 133 8.18 -12.11 -6.40
N PRO A 134 7.62 -13.23 -5.91
CA PRO A 134 7.65 -13.56 -4.49
C PRO A 134 9.03 -14.01 -3.99
N PHE A 135 9.98 -14.35 -4.86
CA PHE A 135 11.30 -14.83 -4.47
C PHE A 135 12.42 -13.80 -4.61
N THR A 136 12.17 -12.73 -5.36
CA THR A 136 13.12 -11.63 -5.54
C THR A 136 12.48 -10.29 -5.24
N ARG A 137 13.21 -9.38 -4.59
CA ARG A 137 12.72 -8.03 -4.29
C ARG A 137 13.36 -7.04 -5.26
N LYS A 138 12.58 -6.65 -6.27
CA LYS A 138 13.05 -5.76 -7.33
C LYS A 138 12.07 -4.65 -7.60
N VAL A 139 12.58 -3.46 -7.89
CA VAL A 139 11.76 -2.31 -8.29
C VAL A 139 12.15 -1.83 -9.68
N VAL A 140 11.17 -1.29 -10.41
CA VAL A 140 11.40 -0.68 -11.72
C VAL A 140 11.34 0.83 -11.60
N MET A 141 12.31 1.51 -12.20
CA MET A 141 12.44 2.96 -12.17
C MET A 141 12.35 3.62 -13.55
N ASP A 142 12.07 4.92 -13.58
CA ASP A 142 11.86 5.76 -14.78
C ASP A 142 13.14 6.23 -15.50
N ARG A 143 14.30 5.70 -15.11
CA ARG A 143 15.60 6.02 -15.72
C ARG A 143 16.26 4.77 -16.29
N GLY A 144 16.87 4.92 -17.45
CA GLY A 144 17.55 3.86 -18.19
C GLY A 144 18.85 4.34 -18.83
N SER A 145 19.30 3.62 -19.86
CA SER A 145 20.60 3.88 -20.49
C SER A 145 20.68 5.24 -21.17
N GLN A 146 19.55 5.84 -21.58
CA GLN A 146 19.53 7.21 -22.12
C GLN A 146 19.95 8.27 -21.10
N GLN A 147 19.81 7.99 -19.82
CA GLN A 147 20.21 8.88 -18.72
C GLN A 147 21.57 8.47 -18.12
N GLY A 148 22.34 7.63 -18.81
CA GLY A 148 23.66 7.18 -18.35
C GLY A 148 23.62 6.08 -17.27
N VAL A 149 22.45 5.49 -17.02
CA VAL A 149 22.32 4.38 -16.05
C VAL A 149 23.02 3.14 -16.59
N LEU A 150 23.85 2.51 -15.76
CA LEU A 150 24.58 1.29 -16.07
C LEU A 150 24.24 0.18 -15.06
N THR A 151 24.32 -1.07 -15.51
CA THR A 151 24.17 -2.23 -14.64
C THR A 151 25.29 -2.25 -13.60
N GLY A 152 24.94 -2.45 -12.33
CA GLY A 152 25.86 -2.46 -11.21
C GLY A 152 25.87 -1.16 -10.40
N GLN A 153 25.27 -0.08 -10.91
CA GLN A 153 25.26 1.20 -10.19
C GLN A 153 24.45 1.13 -8.88
N PRO A 154 24.96 1.69 -7.77
CA PRO A 154 24.23 1.80 -6.52
C PRO A 154 23.05 2.76 -6.63
N VAL A 155 21.97 2.41 -5.96
CA VAL A 155 20.78 3.26 -5.82
C VAL A 155 20.60 3.60 -4.35
N ILE A 156 20.46 4.88 -4.07
CA ILE A 156 20.39 5.43 -2.73
C ILE A 156 19.16 6.32 -2.56
N ASP A 157 18.87 6.59 -1.31
CA ASP A 157 17.91 7.58 -0.86
C ASP A 157 18.62 8.57 0.09
N ASP A 158 17.91 9.54 0.65
CA ASP A 158 18.47 10.52 1.58
C ASP A 158 19.11 9.90 2.84
N ALA A 159 18.67 8.70 3.23
CA ALA A 159 19.08 8.02 4.45
C ALA A 159 20.20 6.99 4.23
N GLY A 160 20.43 6.54 2.98
CA GLY A 160 21.37 5.46 2.69
C GLY A 160 21.04 4.67 1.44
N ILE A 161 21.72 3.53 1.27
CA ILE A 161 21.56 2.64 0.11
C ILE A 161 20.22 1.92 0.16
N VAL A 162 19.61 1.78 -1.01
CA VAL A 162 18.36 1.04 -1.22
C VAL A 162 18.61 -0.25 -2.00
N GLY A 163 19.53 -0.23 -2.96
CA GLY A 163 19.81 -1.40 -3.79
C GLY A 163 20.83 -1.14 -4.89
N GLN A 164 20.79 -1.99 -5.91
CA GLN A 164 21.71 -1.96 -7.05
C GLN A 164 20.96 -2.19 -8.35
N VAL A 165 21.31 -1.44 -9.39
CA VAL A 165 20.79 -1.63 -10.74
C VAL A 165 21.24 -2.99 -11.27
N THR A 166 20.32 -3.88 -11.62
CA THR A 166 20.64 -5.21 -12.15
C THR A 166 20.32 -5.37 -13.62
N ARG A 167 19.36 -4.60 -14.15
CA ARG A 167 19.10 -4.52 -15.59
C ARG A 167 18.78 -3.10 -16.00
N VAL A 168 19.18 -2.76 -17.22
CA VAL A 168 18.95 -1.45 -17.80
C VAL A 168 18.27 -1.62 -19.15
N PHE A 169 17.20 -0.87 -19.35
CA PHE A 169 16.51 -0.67 -20.61
C PHE A 169 16.72 0.78 -21.09
N PRO A 170 16.31 1.15 -22.32
CA PRO A 170 16.52 2.51 -22.81
C PRO A 170 15.88 3.61 -21.94
N PHE A 171 14.70 3.36 -21.40
CA PHE A 171 13.91 4.33 -20.63
C PHE A 171 13.60 3.91 -19.18
N THR A 172 13.96 2.69 -18.80
CA THR A 172 13.68 2.15 -17.47
C THR A 172 14.84 1.29 -16.98
N SER A 173 14.88 1.00 -15.69
CA SER A 173 15.86 0.08 -15.09
C SER A 173 15.22 -0.76 -14.01
N GLU A 174 15.72 -1.98 -13.84
CA GLU A 174 15.39 -2.88 -12.74
C GLU A 174 16.48 -2.80 -11.67
N ILE A 175 16.06 -2.62 -10.43
CA ILE A 175 16.93 -2.54 -9.26
C ILE A 175 16.59 -3.67 -8.32
N THR A 176 17.61 -4.41 -7.89
CA THR A 176 17.49 -5.38 -6.82
C THR A 176 17.71 -4.66 -5.49
N LEU A 177 16.75 -4.80 -4.58
CA LEU A 177 16.83 -4.17 -3.27
C LEU A 177 17.88 -4.86 -2.40
N LEU A 178 18.51 -4.11 -1.49
CA LEU A 178 19.46 -4.67 -0.50
C LEU A 178 18.84 -5.76 0.37
N THR A 179 17.51 -5.75 0.54
CA THR A 179 16.80 -6.75 1.35
C THR A 179 16.67 -8.09 0.63
N ASP A 180 17.01 -8.17 -0.66
CA ASP A 180 16.98 -9.41 -1.43
C ASP A 180 18.01 -10.43 -0.92
N LYS A 181 17.64 -11.71 -0.91
CA LYS A 181 18.48 -12.80 -0.37
C LYS A 181 19.79 -13.03 -1.12
N ASP A 182 19.81 -12.68 -2.41
CA ASP A 182 20.94 -12.90 -3.30
C ASP A 182 21.78 -11.61 -3.47
N GLN A 183 21.36 -10.51 -2.83
CA GLN A 183 22.10 -9.25 -2.80
C GLN A 183 23.10 -9.23 -1.63
N ALA A 184 24.36 -8.96 -1.96
CA ALA A 184 25.45 -8.82 -1.01
C ALA A 184 26.10 -7.44 -1.14
N ILE A 185 26.35 -6.77 -0.01
CA ILE A 185 26.95 -5.43 0.02
C ILE A 185 28.14 -5.45 0.97
N PRO A 186 29.36 -5.09 0.51
CA PRO A 186 30.51 -4.92 1.38
C PRO A 186 30.32 -3.73 2.32
N VAL A 187 30.33 -4.01 3.62
CA VAL A 187 30.11 -3.02 4.66
C VAL A 187 31.29 -2.95 5.62
N GLN A 188 31.34 -1.86 6.38
CA GLN A 188 32.20 -1.69 7.52
C GLN A 188 31.44 -1.02 8.66
N VAL A 189 31.80 -1.38 9.88
CA VAL A 189 31.26 -0.77 11.09
C VAL A 189 31.86 0.63 11.23
N LEU A 190 31.02 1.66 11.34
CA LEU A 190 31.46 3.05 11.42
C LEU A 190 32.35 3.32 12.65
N ARG A 191 32.10 2.63 13.77
CA ARG A 191 32.79 2.85 15.05
C ARG A 191 34.25 2.38 15.06
N ASN A 192 34.53 1.20 14.51
CA ASN A 192 35.83 0.54 14.64
C ASN A 192 36.44 0.11 13.29
N GLY A 193 35.77 0.38 12.17
CA GLY A 193 36.25 0.05 10.83
C GLY A 193 36.24 -1.44 10.49
N LEU A 194 35.62 -2.29 11.32
CA LEU A 194 35.56 -3.73 11.07
C LEU A 194 34.76 -3.99 9.79
N ARG A 195 35.37 -4.68 8.82
CA ARG A 195 34.77 -4.99 7.52
C ARG A 195 33.99 -6.30 7.55
N SER A 196 32.90 -6.34 6.81
CA SER A 196 32.02 -7.49 6.67
C SER A 196 31.25 -7.42 5.34
N VAL A 197 30.36 -8.38 5.11
CA VAL A 197 29.43 -8.40 3.99
C VAL A 197 28.02 -8.58 4.54
N ALA A 198 27.14 -7.64 4.20
CA ALA A 198 25.73 -7.71 4.53
C ALA A 198 24.96 -8.42 3.42
N TYR A 199 24.10 -9.36 3.80
CA TYR A 199 23.22 -10.10 2.91
C TYR A 199 21.77 -9.79 3.23
N GLY A 200 20.93 -9.61 2.22
CA GLY A 200 19.50 -9.48 2.46
C GLY A 200 18.87 -10.76 2.99
N ARG A 201 17.72 -10.60 3.65
CA ARG A 201 16.97 -11.69 4.29
C ARG A 201 15.56 -11.84 3.70
N GLY A 202 15.41 -11.53 2.41
CA GLY A 202 14.20 -11.71 1.63
C GLY A 202 12.98 -11.01 2.24
N GLN A 203 11.88 -11.75 2.44
CA GLN A 203 10.61 -11.23 2.96
C GLN A 203 10.72 -10.49 4.30
N SER A 204 11.72 -10.80 5.13
CA SER A 204 11.82 -10.18 6.46
C SER A 204 12.16 -8.68 6.39
N GLY A 205 12.74 -8.20 5.27
CA GLY A 205 13.18 -6.82 5.12
C GLY A 205 14.42 -6.45 5.96
N PHE A 206 15.04 -7.42 6.63
CA PHE A 206 16.28 -7.24 7.38
C PHE A 206 17.50 -7.65 6.56
N LEU A 207 18.68 -7.30 7.08
CA LEU A 207 19.99 -7.75 6.60
C LEU A 207 20.67 -8.63 7.64
N ASP A 208 21.50 -9.55 7.18
CA ASP A 208 22.34 -10.41 7.99
C ASP A 208 23.81 -10.17 7.68
N LEU A 209 24.64 -10.01 8.72
CA LEU A 209 26.08 -10.14 8.58
C LEU A 209 26.44 -11.61 8.76
N ARG A 210 26.76 -12.27 7.64
CA ARG A 210 27.18 -13.68 7.66
C ARG A 210 28.69 -13.76 7.92
N PHE A 211 29.14 -14.88 8.49
CA PHE A 211 30.56 -15.21 8.65
C PHE A 211 31.37 -14.27 9.58
N MET A 212 30.72 -13.64 10.56
CA MET A 212 31.42 -12.88 11.59
C MET A 212 31.95 -13.78 12.68
N ALA A 213 33.23 -13.64 13.06
CA ALA A 213 33.80 -14.40 14.15
C ALA A 213 33.06 -14.08 15.46
N ALA A 214 32.88 -15.07 16.34
CA ALA A 214 32.16 -14.90 17.61
C ALA A 214 32.79 -13.82 18.54
N ASN A 215 34.07 -13.52 18.36
CA ASN A 215 34.81 -12.49 19.09
C ASN A 215 34.90 -11.15 18.34
N ALA A 216 34.20 -10.98 17.21
CA ALA A 216 34.15 -9.72 16.49
C ALA A 216 33.53 -8.61 17.36
N ASP A 217 34.17 -7.44 17.40
CA ASP A 217 33.67 -6.28 18.14
C ASP A 217 32.50 -5.61 17.38
N ILE A 218 31.32 -6.23 17.44
CA ILE A 218 30.07 -5.70 16.88
C ILE A 218 29.06 -5.57 18.02
N LYS A 219 28.43 -4.40 18.13
CA LYS A 219 27.48 -4.08 19.18
C LYS A 219 26.12 -3.73 18.60
N LYS A 220 25.07 -3.90 19.41
CA LYS A 220 23.75 -3.36 19.10
C LYS A 220 23.87 -1.84 18.87
N ASP A 221 23.10 -1.35 17.91
CA ASP A 221 23.07 0.04 17.45
C ASP A 221 24.31 0.54 16.70
N ASP A 222 25.30 -0.31 16.43
CA ASP A 222 26.40 0.02 15.50
C ASP A 222 25.83 0.32 14.10
N VAL A 223 26.35 1.37 13.47
CA VAL A 223 25.99 1.78 12.10
C VAL A 223 26.95 1.14 11.10
N LEU A 224 26.37 0.55 10.05
CA LEU A 224 27.09 -0.05 8.95
C LEU A 224 27.09 0.90 7.75
N VAL A 225 28.27 1.15 7.22
CA VAL A 225 28.48 1.97 6.01
C VAL A 225 29.20 1.13 4.94
N THR A 226 29.15 1.54 3.68
CA THR A 226 29.90 0.86 2.61
C THR A 226 31.40 0.95 2.81
N SER A 227 32.10 -0.14 2.55
CA SER A 227 33.56 -0.22 2.68
C SER A 227 34.31 0.31 1.46
N GLY A 228 33.66 0.35 0.28
CA GLY A 228 34.27 0.76 -0.98
C GLY A 228 35.30 -0.21 -1.57
N ILE A 229 35.41 -1.43 -1.02
CA ILE A 229 36.44 -2.39 -1.42
C ILE A 229 36.15 -3.08 -2.76
N ASP A 230 34.90 -3.09 -3.21
CA ASP A 230 34.50 -3.72 -4.47
C ASP A 230 34.59 -2.79 -5.67
N GLY A 231 34.89 -1.50 -5.45
CA GLY A 231 34.92 -0.47 -6.50
C GLY A 231 33.54 -0.08 -7.04
N VAL A 232 32.47 -0.74 -6.60
CA VAL A 232 31.10 -0.49 -7.08
C VAL A 232 30.38 0.50 -6.16
N TYR A 233 30.44 0.29 -4.84
CA TYR A 233 29.84 1.22 -3.90
C TYR A 233 30.86 2.26 -3.45
N PRO A 234 30.61 3.57 -3.61
CA PRO A 234 31.44 4.58 -2.97
C PRO A 234 31.53 4.35 -1.46
N PRO A 235 32.69 4.54 -0.81
CA PRO A 235 32.84 4.31 0.62
C PRO A 235 32.05 5.33 1.45
N GLY A 236 31.52 4.90 2.59
CA GLY A 236 30.88 5.78 3.58
C GLY A 236 29.38 6.00 3.42
N LEU A 237 28.71 5.32 2.49
CA LEU A 237 27.25 5.36 2.35
C LEU A 237 26.58 4.53 3.44
N ALA A 238 25.57 5.06 4.11
CA ALA A 238 24.83 4.34 5.15
C ALA A 238 24.07 3.14 4.55
N VAL A 239 24.13 1.99 5.24
CA VAL A 239 23.47 0.75 4.80
C VAL A 239 22.43 0.32 5.83
N ALA A 240 22.85 0.04 7.06
CA ALA A 240 21.98 -0.54 8.08
C ALA A 240 22.47 -0.26 9.50
N LYS A 241 21.60 -0.48 10.48
CA LYS A 241 21.91 -0.44 11.91
C LYS A 241 21.76 -1.82 12.54
N VAL A 242 22.72 -2.23 13.35
CA VAL A 242 22.68 -3.52 14.06
C VAL A 242 21.56 -3.52 15.10
N VAL A 243 20.64 -4.48 15.01
CA VAL A 243 19.49 -4.62 15.94
C VAL A 243 19.73 -5.72 16.96
N LEU A 244 20.36 -6.81 16.53
CA LEU A 244 20.55 -8.02 17.32
C LEU A 244 21.92 -8.63 17.01
N VAL A 245 22.61 -9.03 18.07
CA VAL A 245 23.87 -9.78 18.02
C VAL A 245 23.69 -11.03 18.87
N GLU A 246 23.59 -12.19 18.23
CA GLU A 246 23.49 -13.49 18.89
C GLU A 246 24.79 -14.27 18.73
N ASN A 247 25.43 -14.59 19.85
CA ASN A 247 26.60 -15.45 19.90
C ASN A 247 26.23 -16.73 20.64
N LYS A 248 26.03 -17.82 19.90
CA LYS A 248 25.84 -19.15 20.48
C LYS A 248 27.22 -19.79 20.66
N SER A 249 27.53 -20.29 21.85
CA SER A 249 28.82 -20.92 22.15
C SER A 249 29.12 -22.16 21.31
N SER A 250 28.11 -22.75 20.66
CA SER A 250 28.25 -23.87 19.72
C SER A 250 28.56 -23.47 18.28
N ASP A 251 28.32 -22.21 17.90
CA ASP A 251 28.45 -21.73 16.52
C ASP A 251 29.81 -21.05 16.32
N ALA A 252 30.49 -21.38 15.22
CA ALA A 252 31.76 -20.75 14.86
C ALA A 252 31.60 -19.27 14.45
N PHE A 253 30.38 -18.85 14.11
CA PHE A 253 30.08 -17.51 13.64
C PHE A 253 28.94 -16.87 14.44
N ALA A 254 29.07 -15.58 14.70
CA ALA A 254 28.01 -14.75 15.27
C ALA A 254 26.86 -14.59 14.27
N HIS A 255 25.62 -14.64 14.77
CA HIS A 255 24.44 -14.28 13.99
C HIS A 255 24.03 -12.84 14.30
N ILE A 256 24.17 -11.95 13.31
CA ILE A 256 23.95 -10.53 13.50
C ILE A 256 22.87 -10.05 12.53
N VAL A 257 21.81 -9.47 13.09
CA VAL A 257 20.66 -8.97 12.34
C VAL A 257 20.69 -7.45 12.34
N CYS A 258 20.54 -6.86 11.16
CA CYS A 258 20.61 -5.43 10.94
C CYS A 258 19.34 -4.94 10.25
N LYS A 259 18.87 -3.76 10.65
CA LYS A 259 17.76 -3.07 10.00
C LYS A 259 18.30 -2.09 8.95
N PRO A 260 17.84 -2.14 7.70
CA PRO A 260 18.19 -1.15 6.68
C PRO A 260 17.87 0.27 7.14
N MET A 261 18.75 1.23 6.82
CA MET A 261 18.51 2.64 7.10
C MET A 261 17.66 3.33 6.04
N ALA A 262 17.76 2.86 4.79
CA ALA A 262 16.93 3.31 3.69
C ALA A 262 16.08 2.15 3.13
N GLY A 263 15.04 2.50 2.40
CA GLY A 263 14.10 1.54 1.83
C GLY A 263 13.05 2.23 0.97
N ILE A 264 12.23 1.43 0.30
CA ILE A 264 11.23 1.90 -0.67
C ILE A 264 9.81 2.01 -0.09
N ASP A 265 9.62 1.65 1.19
CA ASP A 265 8.29 1.53 1.79
C ASP A 265 7.59 2.89 1.99
N HIS A 266 8.36 3.97 2.04
CA HIS A 266 7.86 5.29 2.41
C HIS A 266 7.95 6.33 1.28
N HIS A 267 8.83 6.14 0.30
CA HIS A 267 9.15 7.15 -0.71
C HIS A 267 9.42 6.52 -2.07
N LYS A 268 9.07 7.24 -3.14
CA LYS A 268 9.24 6.77 -4.53
C LYS A 268 10.49 7.34 -5.21
N GLN A 269 10.95 8.50 -4.77
CA GLN A 269 12.09 9.18 -5.37
C GLN A 269 13.40 8.64 -4.79
N LEU A 270 14.32 8.25 -5.67
CA LEU A 270 15.65 7.75 -5.34
C LEU A 270 16.71 8.46 -6.20
N LEU A 271 17.97 8.27 -5.85
CA LEU A 271 19.13 8.72 -6.62
C LEU A 271 19.91 7.50 -7.10
N ILE A 272 20.22 7.48 -8.39
CA ILE A 272 21.13 6.50 -8.99
C ILE A 272 22.52 7.14 -9.03
N LEU A 273 23.52 6.49 -8.45
CA LEU A 273 24.90 6.97 -8.47
C LEU A 273 25.55 6.54 -9.79
N LEU A 274 25.99 7.52 -10.58
CA LEU A 274 26.66 7.29 -11.86
C LEU A 274 28.14 6.96 -11.63
N VAL A 275 28.38 5.81 -11.01
CA VAL A 275 29.71 5.22 -10.88
C VAL A 275 30.00 4.31 -12.07
N ASP A 276 31.27 4.14 -12.40
CA ASP A 276 31.71 3.09 -13.31
C ASP A 276 31.83 1.76 -12.54
N PRO A 277 30.97 0.76 -12.79
CA PRO A 277 30.95 -0.49 -12.05
C PRO A 277 32.09 -1.44 -12.46
N ASN A 278 32.93 -1.07 -13.43
CA ASN A 278 34.08 -1.87 -13.85
C ASN A 278 35.39 -1.22 -13.36
N PRO A 279 35.82 -1.49 -12.11
CA PRO A 279 37.15 -1.06 -11.68
C PRO A 279 38.20 -1.72 -12.59
N GLU A 280 39.20 -0.95 -13.00
CA GLU A 280 40.30 -1.38 -13.87
C GLU A 280 40.74 -2.82 -13.51
N SER A 281 40.74 -3.71 -14.50
CA SER A 281 41.19 -5.08 -14.33
C SER A 281 42.54 -5.08 -13.62
N ARG A 282 42.68 -5.87 -12.55
CA ARG A 282 43.94 -6.07 -11.82
C ARG A 282 45.07 -6.12 -12.86
N PRO A 283 46.10 -5.26 -12.76
CA PRO A 283 47.17 -5.25 -13.74
C PRO A 283 47.64 -6.69 -13.92
N GLU A 284 47.56 -7.20 -15.15
CA GLU A 284 48.10 -8.52 -15.46
C GLU A 284 49.53 -8.51 -14.93
N ASP A 285 49.88 -9.48 -14.08
CA ASP A 285 51.24 -9.59 -13.58
C ASP A 285 52.13 -9.61 -14.83
N VAL A 286 52.83 -8.50 -15.07
CA VAL A 286 53.72 -8.37 -16.22
C VAL A 286 54.77 -9.44 -16.02
N VAL A 287 54.58 -10.58 -16.68
CA VAL A 287 55.60 -11.61 -16.80
C VAL A 287 56.70 -10.95 -17.60
N THR A 288 57.58 -10.28 -16.89
CA THR A 288 58.73 -9.63 -17.48
C THR A 288 59.52 -10.77 -18.12
N PRO A 289 59.73 -10.79 -19.44
CA PRO A 289 60.58 -11.80 -20.04
C PRO A 289 62.00 -11.51 -19.57
N ASN A 290 62.40 -12.18 -18.48
CA ASN A 290 63.76 -12.12 -17.98
C ASN A 290 64.67 -12.81 -19.00
N ASN A 291 65.27 -12.02 -19.88
CA ASN A 291 66.40 -12.42 -20.71
C ASN A 291 67.60 -12.64 -19.77
N GLY A 292 67.75 -13.86 -19.25
CA GLY A 292 68.90 -14.22 -18.44
C GLY A 292 68.76 -15.58 -17.78
N LYS A 293 69.29 -16.61 -18.46
CA LYS A 293 69.42 -18.01 -18.04
C LYS A 293 68.09 -18.78 -17.90
N VAL A 294 67.79 -19.50 -18.99
CA VAL A 294 66.82 -20.59 -19.06
C VAL A 294 67.18 -21.65 -18.02
N ASP A 295 66.53 -21.59 -16.87
CA ASP A 295 66.65 -22.60 -15.83
C ASP A 295 65.82 -23.82 -16.25
N THR A 296 66.53 -24.91 -16.53
CA THR A 296 66.07 -26.22 -17.04
C THR A 296 64.99 -26.92 -16.21
N LEU A 297 64.48 -26.29 -15.15
CA LEU A 297 63.48 -26.81 -14.20
C LEU A 297 62.03 -26.52 -14.61
N SER A 298 61.77 -25.43 -15.35
CA SER A 298 60.42 -25.03 -15.76
C SER A 298 59.87 -25.88 -16.92
N LYS A 299 60.73 -26.30 -17.85
CA LYS A 299 60.34 -27.24 -18.93
C LYS A 299 59.99 -28.64 -18.41
N ARG A 300 60.60 -29.10 -17.31
CA ARG A 300 60.24 -30.40 -16.67
C ARG A 300 58.89 -30.33 -15.96
N ARG A 301 58.57 -29.22 -15.27
CA ARG A 301 57.26 -29.06 -14.60
C ARG A 301 56.09 -28.98 -15.59
N LEU A 302 56.29 -28.35 -16.74
CA LEU A 302 55.28 -28.31 -17.81
C LEU A 302 55.09 -29.68 -18.48
N SER A 303 56.15 -30.49 -18.64
CA SER A 303 56.00 -31.86 -19.16
C SER A 303 55.36 -32.81 -18.15
N ASP A 304 55.65 -32.65 -16.86
CA ASP A 304 55.08 -33.52 -15.81
C ASP A 304 53.62 -33.18 -15.54
N SER A 305 53.23 -31.90 -15.53
CA SER A 305 51.81 -31.49 -15.41
C SER A 305 50.97 -31.92 -16.62
N SER A 306 51.56 -31.89 -17.82
CA SER A 306 50.88 -32.37 -19.04
C SER A 306 50.75 -33.90 -19.05
N ARG A 307 51.72 -34.63 -18.51
CA ARG A 307 51.66 -36.09 -18.33
C ARG A 307 50.68 -36.50 -17.24
N GLU A 308 50.61 -35.77 -16.11
CA GLU A 308 49.61 -36.00 -15.07
C GLU A 308 48.18 -35.75 -15.59
N LYS A 309 47.95 -34.65 -16.30
CA LYS A 309 46.63 -34.37 -16.90
C LYS A 309 46.25 -35.40 -17.97
N ALA A 310 47.21 -35.88 -18.77
CA ALA A 310 46.96 -36.94 -19.74
C ALA A 310 46.68 -38.30 -19.07
N GLN A 311 47.37 -38.63 -17.97
CA GLN A 311 47.12 -39.85 -17.19
C GLN A 311 45.79 -39.79 -16.43
N GLU A 312 45.39 -38.62 -15.93
CA GLU A 312 44.11 -38.43 -15.26
C GLU A 312 42.94 -38.47 -16.25
N ALA A 313 43.10 -37.91 -17.44
CA ALA A 313 42.14 -38.03 -18.53
C ALA A 313 42.01 -39.48 -19.02
N ALA A 314 43.13 -40.21 -19.16
CA ALA A 314 43.11 -41.63 -19.52
C ALA A 314 42.45 -42.50 -18.42
N LYS A 315 42.69 -42.20 -17.13
CA LYS A 315 42.00 -42.87 -16.02
C LYS A 315 40.51 -42.58 -16.02
N LYS A 316 40.09 -41.32 -16.23
CA LYS A 316 38.66 -40.95 -16.30
C LYS A 316 37.96 -41.62 -17.49
N ALA A 317 38.58 -41.64 -18.67
CA ALA A 317 38.04 -42.33 -19.83
C ALA A 317 37.90 -43.84 -19.61
N ASN A 318 38.86 -44.47 -18.94
CA ASN A 318 38.79 -45.91 -18.65
C ASN A 318 37.74 -46.24 -17.57
N ILE A 319 37.51 -45.34 -16.60
CA ILE A 319 36.43 -45.47 -15.61
C ILE A 319 35.06 -45.29 -16.27
N GLU A 320 34.92 -44.33 -17.18
CA GLU A 320 33.69 -44.09 -17.95
C GLU A 320 33.36 -45.30 -18.83
N ALA A 321 34.34 -45.81 -19.59
CA ALA A 321 34.18 -46.97 -20.45
C ALA A 321 33.79 -48.24 -19.67
N ASN A 322 34.39 -48.46 -18.49
CA ASN A 322 34.07 -49.62 -17.65
C ASN A 322 32.68 -49.49 -17.00
N LYS A 323 32.23 -48.26 -16.71
CA LYS A 323 30.89 -47.98 -16.20
C LYS A 323 29.82 -48.21 -17.26
N ASP A 324 30.09 -47.84 -18.51
CA ASP A 324 29.18 -48.10 -19.64
C ASP A 324 29.12 -49.60 -19.99
N ALA A 325 30.24 -50.31 -19.94
CA ALA A 325 30.26 -51.77 -20.09
C ALA A 325 29.45 -52.48 -18.99
N ALA A 326 29.58 -52.05 -17.73
CA ALA A 326 28.79 -52.60 -16.61
C ALA A 326 27.29 -52.31 -16.78
N LYS A 327 26.93 -51.12 -17.29
CA LYS A 327 25.54 -50.74 -17.54
C LYS A 327 24.92 -51.54 -18.70
N MET A 328 25.69 -51.83 -19.74
CA MET A 328 25.28 -52.70 -20.84
C MET A 328 25.11 -54.15 -20.38
N ALA A 329 26.02 -54.67 -19.54
CA ALA A 329 25.90 -56.01 -18.97
C ALA A 329 24.66 -56.14 -18.06
N ALA A 330 24.38 -55.14 -17.22
CA ALA A 330 23.19 -55.12 -16.38
C ALA A 330 21.89 -55.11 -17.21
N LYS A 331 21.87 -54.35 -18.32
CA LYS A 331 20.73 -54.31 -19.24
C LYS A 331 20.54 -55.63 -19.98
N ALA A 332 21.63 -56.31 -20.35
CA ALA A 332 21.59 -57.64 -20.95
C ALA A 332 21.00 -58.68 -19.97
N VAL A 333 21.49 -58.72 -18.72
CA VAL A 333 20.95 -59.61 -17.67
C VAL A 333 19.46 -59.35 -17.44
N GLN A 334 19.04 -58.08 -17.37
CA GLN A 334 17.64 -57.72 -17.16
C GLN A 334 16.74 -58.17 -18.32
N SER A 335 17.22 -58.10 -19.56
CA SER A 335 16.49 -58.59 -20.74
C SER A 335 16.39 -60.13 -20.81
N VAL A 336 17.42 -60.85 -20.34
CA VAL A 336 17.38 -62.32 -20.24
C VAL A 336 16.40 -62.76 -19.15
N VAL A 337 16.38 -62.09 -18.00
CA VAL A 337 15.42 -62.34 -16.92
C VAL A 337 13.98 -62.07 -17.38
N LEU A 338 13.74 -60.96 -18.09
CA LEU A 338 12.42 -60.65 -18.66
C LEU A 338 11.97 -61.69 -19.71
N LYS A 339 12.88 -62.21 -20.53
CA LYS A 339 12.58 -63.30 -21.48
C LYS A 339 12.23 -64.61 -20.78
N SER A 340 12.97 -64.98 -19.74
CA SER A 340 12.70 -66.15 -18.90
C SER A 340 11.33 -66.10 -18.23
N ILE A 341 10.94 -64.93 -17.70
CA ILE A 341 9.63 -64.72 -17.07
C ILE A 341 8.50 -64.80 -18.10
N SER A 342 8.71 -64.26 -19.32
CA SER A 342 7.77 -64.35 -20.44
C SER A 342 7.55 -65.80 -20.92
N GLU A 343 8.61 -66.60 -21.02
CA GLU A 343 8.51 -68.01 -21.43
C GLU A 343 7.86 -68.89 -20.37
N GLY A 344 8.10 -68.61 -19.08
CA GLY A 344 7.40 -69.24 -17.96
C GLY A 344 5.89 -68.93 -17.95
N PHE A 345 5.51 -67.71 -18.31
CA PHE A 345 4.09 -67.34 -18.41
C PHE A 345 3.39 -68.03 -19.58
N LYS A 346 4.05 -68.14 -20.75
CA LYS A 346 3.50 -68.85 -21.91
C LYS A 346 3.27 -70.34 -21.65
N THR A 347 4.15 -71.01 -20.91
CA THR A 347 3.99 -72.43 -20.55
C THR A 347 2.90 -72.68 -19.49
N SER A 348 2.64 -71.71 -18.61
CA SER A 348 1.52 -71.77 -17.65
C SER A 348 0.15 -71.56 -18.32
N ALA A 349 0.07 -70.71 -19.35
CA ALA A 349 -1.15 -70.45 -20.10
C ALA A 349 -1.59 -71.64 -20.97
N THR A 350 -0.66 -72.40 -21.56
CA THR A 350 -0.98 -73.63 -22.30
C THR A 350 -1.42 -74.78 -21.39
N ARG A 351 -0.93 -74.85 -20.14
CA ARG A 351 -1.41 -75.85 -19.16
C ARG A 351 -2.84 -75.56 -18.67
N LYS A 352 -3.21 -74.29 -18.51
CA LYS A 352 -4.58 -73.93 -18.08
C LYS A 352 -5.63 -74.22 -19.17
N ASN A 353 -5.29 -73.97 -20.44
CA ASN A 353 -6.20 -74.23 -21.57
C ASN A 353 -6.33 -75.74 -21.92
N SER A 354 -5.45 -76.59 -21.38
CA SER A 354 -5.53 -78.05 -21.49
C SER A 354 -6.41 -78.70 -20.41
N GLN A 355 -6.67 -78.02 -19.29
CA GLN A 355 -7.54 -78.54 -18.23
C GLN A 355 -9.02 -78.14 -18.38
N GLU A 356 -9.33 -77.07 -19.12
CA GLU A 356 -10.72 -76.64 -19.39
C GLU A 356 -11.38 -77.33 -20.61
N ARG A 357 -10.68 -78.26 -21.29
CA ARG A 357 -11.24 -79.10 -22.38
C ARG A 357 -11.54 -80.55 -21.98
N ARG A 358 -11.55 -80.86 -20.68
CA ARG A 358 -11.81 -82.21 -20.15
C ARG A 358 -12.90 -82.27 -19.06
N LEU A 359 -13.81 -81.31 -19.05
CA LEU A 359 -15.06 -81.34 -18.29
C LEU A 359 -16.23 -81.03 -19.21
#